data_AF-A0A6P1T1T7-F1
#
_entry.id   AF-A0A6P1T1T7-F1
#
_cell.length_a   1.000
_cell.length_b   1.000
_cell.length_c   1.000
_cell.angle_alpha   90.00
_cell.angle_beta   90.00
_cell.angle_gamma   90.00
#
_symmetry.space_group_name_H-M   'P 1'
#
loop_
_entity.id
_entity.type
_entity.pdbx_description
1 polymer ?
#
loop_
_entity_poly.entity_id
_entity_poly.type
_entity_poly.pdbx_seq_one_letter_code
_entity_poly.pdbx_strand_id
1 'polypeptide(L)'
;MIIPHSDQNSARHHADSFFGGSSFEAADVPWVKVGGLYMSVCITGENSWGPIAKDLSGDSRKVWVFTGRHGEASGNPVGKDGTFMAKKVYDIEHLREDRKIVDGLQGAGFNVALLDLYEANDSRTTEKLKALIKEKLDGGDIVVLAWCFSLFAMNEYDKNLKNKGVVHTAIANMNYDASITSIITNKFAWVPKPW
;
A
#
# COMPACT_ATOMS: atom_id res chain seq x y z
N MET A 1 1.22 -1.21 -17.11
CA MET A 1 0.30 -1.68 -18.17
C MET A 1 -0.28 -2.97 -17.60
N ILE A 2 -1.56 -3.16 -17.31
CA ILE A 2 -2.81 -2.40 -17.53
C ILE A 2 -3.05 -1.35 -16.42
N ILE A 3 -3.73 -0.21 -16.59
CA ILE A 3 -4.10 0.69 -17.70
C ILE A 3 -4.32 2.04 -16.98
N PRO A 4 -3.77 3.17 -17.45
CA PRO A 4 -4.22 4.46 -16.96
C PRO A 4 -5.66 4.64 -17.41
N HIS A 5 -6.61 4.39 -16.53
CA HIS A 5 -7.73 5.29 -16.55
C HIS A 5 -7.22 6.57 -15.90
N SER A 6 -7.17 7.62 -16.68
CA SER A 6 -7.40 8.98 -16.20
C SER A 6 -8.80 9.08 -15.59
N ASP A 7 -9.17 8.14 -14.71
CA ASP A 7 -10.48 8.07 -14.12
C ASP A 7 -10.53 9.17 -13.09
N GLN A 8 -11.33 10.17 -13.43
CA GLN A 8 -11.84 11.14 -12.48
C GLN A 8 -12.83 10.48 -11.50
N ASN A 9 -13.08 9.18 -11.62
CA ASN A 9 -13.95 8.41 -10.74
C ASN A 9 -13.39 8.38 -9.31
N SER A 10 -14.32 8.35 -8.35
CA SER A 10 -14.02 8.36 -6.93
C SER A 10 -13.43 7.00 -6.50
N ALA A 11 -12.52 7.00 -5.53
CA ALA A 11 -12.00 5.74 -4.98
C ALA A 11 -13.13 4.86 -4.37
N ARG A 12 -14.28 5.46 -4.04
CA ARG A 12 -15.50 4.80 -3.60
C ARG A 12 -16.06 3.79 -4.59
N HIS A 13 -16.15 4.16 -5.87
CA HIS A 13 -16.74 3.28 -6.89
C HIS A 13 -15.92 2.00 -7.06
N HIS A 14 -14.60 2.12 -6.90
CA HIS A 14 -13.70 0.99 -6.81
C HIS A 14 -13.93 0.23 -5.50
N ALA A 15 -13.87 0.90 -4.34
CA ALA A 15 -14.07 0.31 -3.01
C ALA A 15 -15.36 -0.51 -2.86
N ASP A 16 -16.50 -0.01 -3.34
CA ASP A 16 -17.80 -0.68 -3.23
C ASP A 16 -17.86 -2.01 -4.03
N SER A 17 -17.08 -2.14 -5.11
CA SER A 17 -16.92 -3.44 -5.80
C SER A 17 -16.05 -4.44 -5.04
N PHE A 18 -15.26 -3.99 -4.06
CA PHE A 18 -14.32 -4.82 -3.31
C PHE A 18 -14.90 -5.41 -2.01
N PHE A 19 -15.94 -4.83 -1.42
CA PHE A 19 -16.50 -5.33 -0.14
C PHE A 19 -17.56 -6.45 -0.29
N GLY A 20 -17.67 -7.05 -1.48
CA GLY A 20 -18.69 -8.06 -1.83
C GLY A 20 -18.45 -9.51 -1.35
N GLY A 21 -17.30 -9.83 -0.75
CA GLY A 21 -17.10 -11.09 -0.01
C GLY A 21 -16.61 -12.32 -0.79
N SER A 22 -15.82 -12.16 -1.86
CA SER A 22 -15.17 -13.28 -2.60
C SER A 22 -13.64 -13.19 -2.56
N SER A 23 -12.95 -14.32 -2.76
CA SER A 23 -11.48 -14.38 -2.92
C SER A 23 -11.02 -13.47 -4.06
N PHE A 24 -10.08 -12.56 -3.80
CA PHE A 24 -9.61 -11.58 -4.78
C PHE A 24 -8.48 -12.13 -5.65
N GLU A 25 -8.62 -12.00 -6.97
CA GLU A 25 -7.56 -12.31 -7.93
C GLU A 25 -6.80 -11.03 -8.32
N ALA A 26 -5.57 -11.17 -8.83
CA ALA A 26 -4.73 -10.02 -9.19
C ALA A 26 -5.36 -9.10 -10.26
N ALA A 27 -6.23 -9.65 -11.11
CA ALA A 27 -6.97 -8.89 -12.12
C ALA A 27 -8.02 -7.94 -11.51
N ASP A 28 -8.45 -8.19 -10.27
CA ASP A 28 -9.44 -7.39 -9.58
C ASP A 28 -8.82 -6.17 -8.91
N VAL A 29 -7.50 -6.14 -8.67
CA VAL A 29 -6.85 -5.08 -7.89
C VAL A 29 -6.29 -3.98 -8.79
N PRO A 30 -6.93 -2.80 -8.89
CA PRO A 30 -6.36 -1.68 -9.63
C PRO A 30 -5.11 -1.16 -8.91
N TRP A 31 -3.99 -1.21 -9.62
CA TRP A 31 -2.70 -0.66 -9.18
C TRP A 31 -2.50 0.77 -9.69
N VAL A 32 -2.21 1.68 -8.77
CA VAL A 32 -1.78 3.04 -9.02
C VAL A 32 -0.26 3.08 -9.07
N LYS A 33 0.29 3.65 -10.14
CA LYS A 33 1.72 3.87 -10.30
C LYS A 33 2.05 5.36 -10.14
N VAL A 34 3.00 5.68 -9.27
CA VAL A 34 3.63 6.99 -9.16
C VAL A 34 5.14 6.80 -9.26
N GLY A 35 5.70 7.10 -10.43
CA GLY A 35 7.10 6.80 -10.71
C GLY A 35 7.47 5.32 -10.54
N GLY A 36 8.40 5.00 -9.64
CA GLY A 36 8.77 3.62 -9.29
C GLY A 36 7.93 2.99 -8.17
N LEU A 37 6.94 3.71 -7.64
CA LEU A 37 6.05 3.26 -6.57
C LEU A 37 4.73 2.70 -7.13
N TYR A 38 4.34 1.52 -6.67
CA TYR A 38 3.09 0.83 -7.01
C TYR A 38 2.26 0.62 -5.75
N MET A 39 0.98 0.98 -5.81
CA MET A 39 0.06 0.96 -4.67
C MET A 39 -1.31 0.50 -5.14
N SER A 40 -2.02 -0.29 -4.36
CA SER A 40 -3.41 -0.62 -4.67
C SER A 40 -4.37 0.51 -4.32
N VAL A 41 -5.50 0.63 -5.03
CA VAL A 41 -6.58 1.57 -4.63
C VAL A 41 -7.30 1.09 -3.37
N CYS A 42 -7.40 -0.22 -3.17
CA CYS A 42 -8.13 -0.86 -2.07
C CYS A 42 -7.25 -1.86 -1.30
N ILE A 43 -7.81 -2.45 -0.25
CA ILE A 43 -7.18 -3.57 0.46
C ILE A 43 -6.92 -4.68 -0.56
N THR A 44 -5.73 -5.25 -0.51
CA THR A 44 -5.34 -6.35 -1.38
C THR A 44 -5.35 -7.68 -0.63
N GLY A 45 -5.57 -8.79 -1.35
CA GLY A 45 -5.51 -10.15 -0.79
C GLY A 45 -4.20 -10.87 -1.12
N GLU A 46 -4.05 -12.10 -0.60
CA GLU A 46 -2.86 -12.96 -0.71
C GLU A 46 -2.26 -13.05 -2.13
N ASN A 47 -3.11 -13.04 -3.17
CA ASN A 47 -2.68 -13.25 -4.56
C ASN A 47 -2.49 -11.96 -5.38
N SER A 48 -2.60 -10.80 -4.75
CA SER A 48 -2.69 -9.52 -5.46
C SER A 48 -1.36 -8.96 -5.99
N TRP A 49 -0.30 -9.05 -5.18
CA TRP A 49 0.96 -8.35 -5.45
C TRP A 49 2.02 -9.26 -6.09
N GLY A 50 1.93 -10.57 -5.92
CA GLY A 50 2.86 -11.54 -6.50
C GLY A 50 2.98 -11.43 -8.03
N PRO A 51 1.85 -11.41 -8.78
CA PRO A 51 1.88 -11.26 -10.23
C PRO A 51 2.50 -9.94 -10.71
N ILE A 52 2.17 -8.81 -10.09
CA ILE A 52 2.77 -7.53 -10.49
C ILE A 52 4.27 -7.47 -10.13
N ALA A 53 4.69 -8.05 -9.00
CA ALA A 53 6.11 -8.11 -8.64
C ALA A 53 6.92 -8.94 -9.65
N LYS A 54 6.35 -10.06 -10.11
CA LYS A 54 6.92 -10.87 -11.19
C LYS A 54 7.07 -10.06 -12.47
N ASP A 55 6.01 -9.41 -12.94
CA ASP A 55 6.05 -8.61 -14.17
C ASP A 55 7.07 -7.46 -14.09
N LEU A 56 7.16 -6.79 -12.95
CA LEU A 56 8.08 -5.67 -12.73
C LEU A 56 9.55 -6.08 -12.59
N SER A 57 9.81 -7.32 -12.16
CA SER A 57 11.17 -7.83 -12.02
C SER A 57 11.86 -8.13 -13.35
N GLY A 58 11.12 -8.17 -14.47
CA GLY A 58 11.67 -8.32 -15.82
C GLY A 58 12.58 -7.17 -16.26
N ASP A 59 12.50 -6.01 -15.60
CA ASP A 59 13.27 -4.80 -15.94
C ASP A 59 14.70 -4.79 -15.33
N SER A 60 15.21 -5.90 -14.79
CA SER A 60 16.48 -6.01 -14.02
C SER A 60 16.55 -5.23 -12.70
N ARG A 61 15.63 -4.30 -12.47
CA ARG A 61 15.48 -3.55 -11.22
C ARG A 61 15.01 -4.47 -10.10
N LYS A 62 15.45 -4.19 -8.87
CA LYS A 62 14.95 -4.91 -7.71
C LYS A 62 13.55 -4.42 -7.37
N VAL A 63 12.63 -5.36 -7.12
CA VAL A 63 11.29 -5.06 -6.65
C VAL A 63 11.23 -5.30 -5.14
N TRP A 64 11.02 -4.23 -4.38
CA TRP A 64 10.78 -4.30 -2.94
C TRP A 64 9.30 -4.36 -2.66
N VAL A 65 8.86 -5.43 -1.99
CA VAL A 65 7.50 -5.61 -1.51
C VAL A 65 7.45 -5.21 -0.06
N PHE A 66 6.78 -4.11 0.24
CA PHE A 66 6.62 -3.59 1.59
C PHE A 66 5.39 -4.25 2.22
N THR A 67 5.59 -5.01 3.30
CA THR A 67 4.54 -5.78 4.00
C THR A 67 4.70 -5.70 5.53
N GLY A 68 4.08 -6.62 6.27
CA GLY A 68 4.21 -6.78 7.72
C GLY A 68 3.20 -5.95 8.51
N ARG A 69 2.30 -5.23 7.83
CA ARG A 69 1.28 -4.41 8.47
C ARG A 69 -0.11 -4.51 7.82
N HIS A 70 -1.13 -4.66 8.66
CA HIS A 70 -2.52 -4.36 8.37
C HIS A 70 -2.77 -2.86 8.50
N GLY A 71 -3.34 -2.29 7.47
CA GLY A 71 -3.83 -0.93 7.38
C GLY A 71 -5.33 -0.99 7.23
N GLU A 72 -5.98 0.14 7.44
CA GLU A 72 -7.41 0.25 7.26
C GLU A 72 -7.69 1.07 6.01
N ALA A 73 -8.81 0.81 5.33
CA ALA A 73 -9.19 1.60 4.16
C ALA A 73 -9.39 3.10 4.50
N SER A 74 -9.52 3.43 5.79
CA SER A 74 -9.56 4.79 6.31
C SER A 74 -8.18 5.41 6.61
N GLY A 75 -7.08 4.65 6.54
CA GLY A 75 -5.73 5.08 6.89
C GLY A 75 -5.21 4.48 8.20
N ASN A 76 -4.21 5.10 8.80
CA ASN A 76 -3.49 4.58 9.95
C ASN A 76 -3.92 5.25 11.27
N PRO A 77 -4.33 4.50 12.29
CA PRO A 77 -4.57 5.04 13.62
C PRO A 77 -3.24 5.43 14.28
N VAL A 78 -3.14 6.68 14.74
CA VAL A 78 -1.99 7.21 15.48
C VAL A 78 -2.29 7.49 16.95
N GLY A 79 -1.25 7.42 17.78
CA GLY A 79 -1.25 7.95 19.15
C GLY A 79 -1.16 9.48 19.17
N LYS A 80 -1.15 10.06 20.38
CA LYS A 80 -0.98 11.51 20.56
C LYS A 80 0.38 12.03 20.08
N ASP A 81 1.35 11.14 19.96
CA ASP A 81 2.70 11.37 19.49
C ASP A 81 2.87 11.17 17.98
N GLY A 82 1.77 10.95 17.24
CA GLY A 82 1.80 10.68 15.80
C GLY A 82 2.30 9.28 15.44
N THR A 83 2.60 8.42 16.42
CA THR A 83 3.07 7.07 16.14
C THR A 83 1.93 6.13 15.81
N PHE A 84 2.11 5.30 14.79
CA PHE A 84 1.16 4.27 14.42
C PHE A 84 0.92 3.29 15.57
N MET A 85 -0.34 2.94 15.80
CA MET A 85 -0.72 1.98 16.82
C MET A 85 -0.44 0.53 16.41
N ALA A 86 0.59 -0.09 16.99
CA ALA A 86 1.03 -1.46 16.65
C ALA A 86 -0.01 -2.58 16.95
N LYS A 87 -0.86 -2.44 17.97
CA LYS A 87 -1.68 -3.54 18.53
C LYS A 87 -2.83 -4.07 17.64
N LYS A 88 -3.04 -3.52 16.45
CA LYS A 88 -4.08 -3.94 15.49
C LYS A 88 -3.51 -4.28 14.10
N VAL A 89 -2.19 -4.28 13.98
CA VAL A 89 -1.51 -4.02 12.71
C VAL A 89 -0.50 -5.12 12.34
N TYR A 90 -0.03 -5.95 13.28
CA TYR A 90 0.90 -7.03 12.95
C TYR A 90 0.18 -8.36 12.73
N ASP A 91 0.42 -8.97 11.58
CA ASP A 91 -0.08 -10.30 11.23
C ASP A 91 1.06 -11.16 10.73
N ILE A 92 1.51 -12.04 11.62
CA ILE A 92 2.64 -12.92 11.38
C ILE A 92 2.32 -13.99 10.33
N GLU A 93 1.05 -14.34 10.13
CA GLU A 93 0.69 -15.36 9.15
C GLU A 93 0.77 -14.79 7.72
N HIS A 94 0.25 -13.58 7.47
CA HIS A 94 0.46 -12.90 6.18
C HIS A 94 1.95 -12.68 5.86
N LEU A 95 2.75 -12.32 6.87
CA LEU A 95 4.19 -12.19 6.69
C LEU A 95 4.83 -13.52 6.24
N ARG A 96 4.39 -14.65 6.80
CA ARG A 96 4.89 -15.98 6.41
C ARG A 96 4.45 -16.35 4.99
N GLU A 97 3.21 -16.04 4.64
CA GLU A 97 2.68 -16.26 3.28
C GLU A 97 3.44 -15.43 2.26
N ASP A 98 3.67 -14.16 2.55
CA ASP A 98 4.42 -13.29 1.65
C ASP A 98 5.86 -13.75 1.46
N ARG A 99 6.51 -14.23 2.54
CA ARG A 99 7.85 -14.82 2.45
C ARG A 99 7.85 -16.03 1.51
N LYS A 100 6.86 -16.92 1.61
CA LYS A 100 6.74 -18.06 0.68
C LYS A 100 6.60 -17.61 -0.78
N ILE A 101 5.83 -16.54 -1.03
CA ILE A 101 5.67 -15.98 -2.38
C ILE A 101 7.01 -15.41 -2.88
N VAL A 102 7.70 -14.61 -2.06
CA VAL A 102 9.02 -14.06 -2.42
C VAL A 102 10.05 -15.16 -2.67
N ASP A 103 10.13 -16.17 -1.80
CA ASP A 103 11.04 -17.30 -1.96
C ASP A 103 10.77 -18.06 -3.27
N GLY A 104 9.50 -18.29 -3.60
CA GLY A 104 9.10 -18.91 -4.86
C GLY A 104 9.49 -18.07 -6.08
N LEU A 105 9.32 -16.75 -6.02
CA LEU A 105 9.71 -15.83 -7.09
C LEU A 105 11.24 -15.77 -7.24
N GLN A 106 11.99 -15.69 -6.14
CA GLN A 106 13.45 -15.72 -6.15
C GLN A 106 13.98 -17.04 -6.70
N GLY A 107 13.38 -18.17 -6.32
CA GLY A 107 13.71 -19.49 -6.86
C GLY A 107 13.47 -19.61 -8.37
N ALA A 108 12.53 -18.83 -8.91
CA ALA A 108 12.27 -18.72 -10.34
C ALA A 108 13.16 -17.66 -11.05
N GLY A 109 14.10 -17.03 -10.34
CA GLY A 109 15.06 -16.06 -10.89
C GLY A 109 14.60 -14.61 -10.90
N PHE A 110 13.48 -14.27 -10.26
CA PHE A 110 12.98 -12.90 -10.19
C PHE A 110 13.69 -12.09 -9.10
N ASN A 111 14.08 -10.85 -9.42
CA ASN A 111 14.76 -9.93 -8.49
C ASN A 111 13.76 -9.23 -7.56
N VAL A 112 13.15 -9.99 -6.66
CA VAL A 112 12.13 -9.52 -5.71
C VAL A 112 12.65 -9.70 -4.28
N ALA A 113 12.35 -8.76 -3.40
CA ALA A 113 12.64 -8.88 -1.97
C ALA A 113 11.51 -8.32 -1.12
N LEU A 114 11.40 -8.87 0.08
CA LEU A 114 10.45 -8.43 1.08
C LEU A 114 11.07 -7.40 2.02
N LEU A 115 10.30 -6.38 2.42
CA LEU A 115 10.59 -5.52 3.56
C LEU A 115 9.45 -5.62 4.57
N ASP A 116 9.71 -6.23 5.72
CA ASP A 116 8.80 -6.25 6.85
C ASP A 116 8.84 -4.91 7.60
N LEU A 117 7.77 -4.14 7.48
CA LEU A 117 7.63 -2.83 8.12
C LEU A 117 7.31 -2.90 9.61
N TYR A 118 6.93 -4.08 10.13
CA TYR A 118 6.79 -4.28 11.57
C TYR A 118 8.14 -4.55 12.23
N GLU A 119 8.94 -5.46 11.68
CA GLU A 119 10.31 -5.74 12.17
C GLU A 119 11.25 -4.54 11.95
N ALA A 120 11.02 -3.74 10.91
CA ALA A 120 11.61 -2.41 10.75
C ALA A 120 11.02 -1.38 11.75
N ASN A 121 10.80 -1.80 13.00
CA ASN A 121 10.10 -1.25 14.18
C ASN A 121 10.32 0.26 14.48
N ASP A 122 11.21 0.89 13.73
CA ASP A 122 11.46 2.32 13.71
C ASP A 122 10.50 3.08 12.78
N SER A 123 9.85 2.44 11.81
CA SER A 123 9.05 3.05 10.72
C SER A 123 7.59 3.40 11.08
N ARG A 124 7.31 3.67 12.36
CA ARG A 124 5.94 3.88 12.89
C ARG A 124 5.35 5.28 12.63
N THR A 125 5.76 5.98 11.57
CA THR A 125 5.10 7.23 11.15
C THR A 125 5.04 7.29 9.63
N THR A 126 4.14 8.10 9.08
CA THR A 126 4.09 8.35 7.64
C THR A 126 5.42 8.93 7.12
N GLU A 127 6.10 9.81 7.87
CA GLU A 127 7.40 10.39 7.47
C GLU A 127 8.46 9.33 7.26
N LYS A 128 8.55 8.35 8.17
CA LYS A 128 9.57 7.29 8.05
C LYS A 128 9.23 6.30 6.95
N LEU A 129 7.94 5.99 6.75
CA LEU A 129 7.50 5.21 5.59
C LEU A 129 7.89 5.91 4.28
N LYS A 130 7.67 7.23 4.17
CA LYS A 130 8.10 8.03 3.02
C LYS A 130 9.62 7.96 2.82
N ALA A 131 10.40 8.07 3.90
CA ALA A 131 11.85 7.99 3.84
C ALA A 131 12.33 6.62 3.31
N LEU A 132 11.77 5.52 3.80
CA LEU A 132 12.10 4.17 3.34
C LEU A 132 11.73 3.95 1.87
N ILE A 133 10.54 4.39 1.47
CA ILE A 133 10.13 4.32 0.06
C ILE A 133 11.11 5.13 -0.80
N LYS A 134 11.40 6.37 -0.40
CA LYS A 134 12.31 7.26 -1.13
C LYS A 134 13.71 6.65 -1.26
N GLU A 135 14.25 6.06 -0.20
CA GLU A 135 15.55 5.38 -0.22
C GLU A 135 15.63 4.32 -1.32
N LYS A 136 14.61 3.47 -1.46
CA LYS A 136 14.61 2.42 -2.49
C LYS A 136 14.44 3.00 -3.89
N LEU A 137 13.52 3.96 -4.04
CA LEU A 137 13.28 4.62 -5.32
C LEU A 137 14.49 5.41 -5.82
N ASP A 138 15.19 6.12 -4.94
CA ASP A 138 16.41 6.86 -5.28
C ASP A 138 17.55 5.91 -5.68
N GLY A 139 17.53 4.66 -5.19
CA GLY A 139 18.42 3.58 -5.62
C GLY A 139 18.10 3.01 -7.01
N GLY A 140 17.02 3.47 -7.67
CA GLY A 140 16.57 2.96 -8.96
C GLY A 140 15.69 1.70 -8.85
N ASP A 141 15.34 1.29 -7.64
CA ASP A 141 14.50 0.13 -7.40
C ASP A 141 13.01 0.47 -7.58
N ILE A 142 12.19 -0.58 -7.60
CA ILE A 142 10.75 -0.51 -7.62
C ILE A 142 10.22 -0.81 -6.22
N VAL A 143 9.19 -0.09 -5.79
CA VAL A 143 8.50 -0.35 -4.53
C VAL A 143 7.05 -0.74 -4.81
N VAL A 144 6.64 -1.89 -4.30
CA VAL A 144 5.24 -2.35 -4.27
C VAL A 144 4.78 -2.28 -2.82
N LEU A 145 3.74 -1.49 -2.59
CA LEU A 145 3.06 -1.45 -1.30
C LEU A 145 1.97 -2.53 -1.28
N ALA A 146 2.16 -3.58 -0.48
CA ALA A 146 1.24 -4.72 -0.39
C ALA A 146 0.20 -4.55 0.72
N TRP A 147 -0.84 -5.39 0.67
CA TRP A 147 -1.92 -5.47 1.67
C TRP A 147 -2.67 -4.15 1.80
N CYS A 148 -2.56 -3.55 2.96
CA CYS A 148 -3.29 -2.36 3.31
C CYS A 148 -2.44 -1.10 3.21
N PHE A 149 -1.21 -1.21 2.70
CA PHE A 149 -0.49 -0.07 2.16
C PHE A 149 -1.07 0.29 0.78
N SER A 150 -2.37 0.55 0.79
CA SER A 150 -3.10 1.11 -0.32
C SER A 150 -2.70 2.58 -0.51
N LEU A 151 -3.33 3.22 -1.49
CA LEU A 151 -3.32 4.66 -1.71
C LEU A 151 -3.55 5.49 -0.43
N PHE A 152 -4.14 4.90 0.62
CA PHE A 152 -4.44 5.55 1.91
C PHE A 152 -3.36 5.37 2.99
N ALA A 153 -2.24 4.73 2.67
CA ALA A 153 -1.12 4.51 3.60
C ALA A 153 -0.54 5.80 4.23
N MET A 154 -0.81 6.96 3.62
CA MET A 154 -0.33 8.28 4.04
C MET A 154 -1.40 9.10 4.81
N ASN A 155 -2.53 8.48 5.14
CA ASN A 155 -3.58 9.08 5.94
C ASN A 155 -3.43 8.64 7.39
N GLU A 156 -3.54 9.59 8.31
CA GLU A 156 -3.33 9.39 9.73
C GLU A 156 -4.52 9.98 10.51
N TYR A 157 -4.93 9.33 11.60
CA TYR A 157 -5.98 9.84 12.46
C TYR A 157 -5.76 9.51 13.94
N ASP A 158 -6.04 10.46 14.83
CA ASP A 158 -5.92 10.24 16.28
C ASP A 158 -6.97 9.23 16.75
N LYS A 159 -6.50 8.09 17.26
CA LYS A 159 -7.32 7.02 17.84
C LYS A 159 -8.28 7.51 18.93
N ASN A 160 -7.94 8.58 19.64
CA ASN A 160 -8.71 9.09 20.78
C ASN A 160 -9.95 9.87 20.32
N LEU A 161 -10.06 10.16 19.01
CA LEU A 161 -11.29 10.60 18.36
C LEU A 161 -12.39 9.51 18.34
N LYS A 162 -12.11 8.33 18.92
CA LYS A 162 -12.95 7.13 19.11
C LYS A 162 -14.39 7.36 19.59
N ASN A 163 -14.74 8.52 20.12
CA ASN A 163 -16.10 8.76 20.61
C ASN A 163 -17.18 8.86 19.53
N LYS A 164 -16.84 8.83 18.23
CA LYS A 164 -17.87 8.83 17.19
C LYS A 164 -17.38 8.00 16.00
N GLY A 165 -18.05 6.87 15.69
CA GLY A 165 -17.91 6.19 14.38
C GLY A 165 -18.00 7.15 13.18
N VAL A 166 -18.54 8.36 13.39
CA VAL A 166 -18.49 9.54 12.52
C VAL A 166 -17.09 9.92 12.05
N VAL A 167 -16.02 9.90 12.86
CA VAL A 167 -14.68 10.34 12.40
C VAL A 167 -14.06 9.31 11.45
N HIS A 168 -14.16 8.02 11.80
CA HIS A 168 -13.72 6.94 10.92
C HIS A 168 -14.50 6.94 9.60
N THR A 169 -15.82 7.13 9.69
CA THR A 169 -16.71 7.24 8.52
C THR A 169 -16.42 8.50 7.71
N ALA A 170 -16.12 9.62 8.35
CA ALA A 170 -15.78 10.87 7.66
C ALA A 170 -14.44 10.76 6.92
N ILE A 171 -13.43 10.14 7.54
CA ILE A 171 -12.13 9.92 6.88
C ILE A 171 -12.27 8.91 5.75
N ALA A 172 -13.00 7.81 5.98
CA ALA A 172 -13.33 6.86 4.93
C ALA A 172 -14.05 7.55 3.76
N ASN A 173 -15.11 8.32 4.04
CA ASN A 173 -15.86 9.05 3.01
C ASN A 173 -14.99 10.10 2.29
N MET A 174 -14.17 10.87 3.01
CA MET A 174 -13.25 11.84 2.39
C MET A 174 -12.24 11.17 1.46
N ASN A 175 -11.73 10.01 1.87
CA ASN A 175 -10.78 9.23 1.07
C ASN A 175 -11.47 8.59 -0.14
N TYR A 176 -12.70 8.12 0.03
CA TYR A 176 -13.48 7.48 -1.01
C TYR A 176 -14.04 8.49 -2.03
N ASP A 177 -14.42 9.69 -1.60
CA ASP A 177 -14.97 10.74 -2.45
C ASP A 177 -13.85 11.57 -3.14
N ALA A 178 -12.60 11.45 -2.70
CA ALA A 178 -11.45 12.03 -3.39
C ALA A 178 -11.12 11.27 -4.68
N SER A 179 -10.73 12.01 -5.73
CA SER A 179 -10.17 11.40 -6.93
C SER A 179 -8.77 10.84 -6.64
N ILE A 180 -8.41 9.76 -7.32
CA ILE A 180 -7.06 9.15 -7.23
C ILE A 180 -5.98 10.21 -7.52
N THR A 181 -6.20 11.08 -8.51
CA THR A 181 -5.29 12.18 -8.83
C THR A 181 -5.10 13.13 -7.66
N SER A 182 -6.18 13.53 -6.97
CA SER A 182 -6.09 14.42 -5.81
C SER A 182 -5.27 13.78 -4.69
N ILE A 183 -5.47 12.48 -4.43
CA ILE A 183 -4.71 11.76 -3.40
C ILE A 183 -3.23 11.69 -3.77
N ILE A 184 -2.90 11.36 -5.03
CA ILE A 184 -1.52 11.34 -5.52
C ILE A 184 -0.86 12.71 -5.35
N THR A 185 -1.50 13.79 -5.81
CA THR A 185 -0.96 15.15 -5.71
C THR A 185 -0.75 15.58 -4.25
N ASN A 186 -1.68 15.24 -3.36
CA ASN A 186 -1.61 15.70 -1.97
C ASN A 186 -0.68 14.86 -1.10
N LYS A 187 -0.57 13.55 -1.37
CA LYS A 187 0.09 12.59 -0.46
C LYS A 187 1.36 11.97 -1.02
N PHE A 188 1.53 11.98 -2.34
CA PHE A 188 2.63 11.29 -3.04
C PHE A 188 3.40 12.20 -4.02
N ALA A 189 3.19 13.52 -4.00
CA ALA A 189 3.94 14.44 -4.86
C ALA A 189 5.47 14.44 -4.62
N TRP A 190 5.92 13.93 -3.47
CA TRP A 190 7.33 13.76 -3.12
C TRP A 190 8.00 12.57 -3.81
N VAL A 191 7.20 11.65 -4.40
CA VAL A 191 7.72 10.45 -5.06
C VAL A 191 8.49 10.87 -6.32
N PRO A 192 9.75 10.42 -6.50
CA PRO A 192 10.52 10.71 -7.70
C PRO A 192 9.77 10.24 -8.96
N LYS A 193 9.59 11.12 -9.93
CA LYS A 193 9.04 10.77 -11.24
C LYS A 193 10.20 10.31 -12.13
N PRO A 194 10.08 9.20 -12.87
CA PRO A 194 11.07 8.81 -13.85
C PRO A 194 11.20 9.93 -14.88
N TRP A 195 12.44 10.18 -15.27
CA TRP A 195 12.83 11.04 -16.38
C TRP A 195 12.18 10.56 -17.69
#